data_AF-A0A3S3H914-F1
#
_entry.id   AF-A0A3S3H914-F1
#
_cell.length_a   1.000
_cell.length_b   1.000
_cell.length_c   1.000
_cell.angle_alpha   90.00
_cell.angle_beta   90.00
_cell.angle_gamma   90.00
#
_symmetry.space_group_name_H-M   'P 1'
#
loop_
_entity.id
_entity.type
_entity.pdbx_description
1 polymer ?
#
loop_
_entity_poly.entity_id
_entity_poly.type
_entity_poly.pdbx_seq_one_letter_code
_entity_poly.pdbx_strand_id
1 'polypeptide(L)' 'RLMIRPGDPCLLLHRRTWSGAAVATVNKLTYVGSRYSLGSRYAPSPAA' A
#
# COMPACT_ATOMS: atom_id res chain seq x y z
N ARG A 1 -9.24 -3.21 -16.28
CA ARG A 1 -8.12 -2.29 -16.61
C ARG A 1 -8.21 -1.05 -15.71
N LEU A 2 -7.10 -0.51 -15.20
CA LEU A 2 -7.11 0.58 -14.21
C LEU A 2 -7.45 1.97 -14.77
N MET A 3 -7.39 2.16 -16.10
CA MET A 3 -7.70 3.44 -16.78
C MET A 3 -6.90 4.64 -16.25
N ILE A 4 -5.64 4.42 -15.90
CA ILE A 4 -4.69 5.47 -15.49
C ILE A 4 -4.15 6.14 -16.75
N ARG A 5 -4.20 7.47 -16.82
CA ARG A 5 -3.61 8.27 -17.91
C ARG A 5 -2.20 8.72 -17.54
N PRO A 6 -1.34 9.04 -18.53
CA PRO A 6 -0.07 9.72 -18.26
C PRO A 6 -0.31 11.01 -17.45
N GLY A 7 0.44 11.17 -16.36
CA GLY A 7 0.33 12.33 -15.47
C GLY A 7 -0.72 12.20 -14.36
N ASP A 8 -1.58 11.17 -14.37
CA ASP A 8 -2.54 10.96 -13.30
C ASP A 8 -1.82 10.63 -11.97
N PRO A 9 -2.23 11.24 -10.84
CA PRO A 9 -1.71 10.85 -9.54
C PRO A 9 -2.11 9.40 -9.22
N CYS A 10 -1.16 8.62 -8.75
CA CYS A 10 -1.34 7.21 -8.41
C CYS A 10 -0.84 6.93 -7.00
N LEU A 11 -1.54 6.03 -6.29
CA LEU A 11 -1.04 5.45 -5.06
C LEU A 11 -0.23 4.20 -5.41
N LEU A 12 1.08 4.23 -5.13
CA LEU A 12 1.99 3.10 -5.33
C LEU A 12 2.36 2.48 -3.99
N LEU A 13 2.00 1.21 -3.79
CA LEU A 13 2.34 0.46 -2.59
C LEU A 13 3.41 -0.58 -2.90
N HIS A 14 4.55 -0.48 -2.21
CA HIS A 14 5.56 -1.54 -2.18
C HIS A 14 5.28 -2.43 -0.98
N ARG A 15 4.84 -3.66 -1.24
CA ARG A 15 4.50 -4.62 -0.18
C ARG A 15 5.43 -5.81 -0.21
N ARG A 16 5.99 -6.14 0.96
CA ARG A 16 6.64 -7.42 1.21
C ARG A 16 5.83 -8.19 2.24
N THR A 17 5.50 -9.44 1.93
CA THR A 17 4.88 -10.36 2.89
C THR A 17 5.89 -11.44 3.27
N TRP A 18 5.88 -11.84 4.53
CA TRP A 18 6.82 -12.81 5.09
C TRP A 18 6.04 -14.01 5.64
N SER A 19 6.63 -15.19 5.57
CA SER A 19 6.19 -16.40 6.28
C SER A 19 7.36 -16.91 7.10
N GLY A 20 7.27 -16.75 8.42
CA GLY A 20 8.42 -16.90 9.30
C GLY A 20 9.56 -15.96 8.89
N ALA A 21 10.77 -16.50 8.76
CA ALA A 21 11.95 -15.76 8.31
C ALA A 21 12.05 -15.59 6.78
N ALA A 22 11.20 -16.26 6.01
CA ALA A 22 11.28 -16.25 4.55
C ALA A 22 10.36 -15.18 3.93
N VAL A 23 10.83 -14.54 2.86
CA VAL A 23 10.01 -13.64 2.05
C VAL A 23 9.03 -14.48 1.23
N ALA A 24 7.73 -14.30 1.48
CA ALA A 24 6.69 -14.99 0.74
C ALA A 24 6.35 -14.26 -0.57
N THR A 25 6.20 -12.93 -0.54
CA THR A 25 5.96 -12.14 -1.76
C THR A 25 6.62 -10.76 -1.70
N VAL A 26 6.96 -10.23 -2.88
CA VAL A 26 7.36 -8.84 -3.09
C VAL A 26 6.54 -8.29 -4.25
N ASN A 27 5.75 -7.25 -4.01
CA ASN A 27 4.81 -6.71 -4.98
C ASN A 27 4.88 -5.19 -5.06
N LYS A 28 4.69 -4.66 -6.27
CA LYS A 28 4.36 -3.25 -6.53
C LYS A 28 2.91 -3.17 -6.96
N LEU A 29 2.08 -2.54 -6.14
CA LEU A 29 0.64 -2.40 -6.42
C LEU A 29 0.35 -0.94 -6.75
N THR A 30 -0.23 -0.70 -7.93
CA THR A 30 -0.59 0.65 -8.38
C THR A 30 -2.11 0.81 -8.33
N TYR A 31 -2.58 1.87 -7.69
CA TYR A 31 -3.99 2.21 -7.56
C TYR A 31 -4.27 3.59 -8.17
N VAL A 32 -5.46 3.76 -8.73
CA VAL A 32 -5.94 5.05 -9.26
C VAL A 32 -6.10 6.04 -8.09
N GLY A 33 -5.32 7.11 -8.07
CA GLY A 33 -5.25 8.01 -6.90
C GLY A 33 -6.56 8.71 -6.56
N SER A 34 -7.42 8.96 -7.55
CA SER A 34 -8.74 9.58 -7.34
C SER A 34 -9.80 8.64 -6.77
N ARG A 35 -9.53 7.33 -6.69
CA ARG A 35 -10.52 6.31 -6.29
C ARG A 35 -10.16 5.57 -5.00
N TYR A 36 -8.89 5.59 -4.62
CA TYR A 36 -8.36 4.79 -3.53
C TYR A 36 -7.53 5.66 -2.59
N SER A 37 -7.69 5.42 -1.30
CA SER A 37 -6.87 5.98 -0.23
C SER A 37 -6.30 4.86 0.63
N LEU A 38 -5.19 5.13 1.32
CA LEU A 38 -4.58 4.21 2.27
C LEU A 38 -4.70 4.80 3.68
N GLY A 39 -5.46 4.12 4.53
CA GLY A 39 -5.62 4.47 5.94
C GLY A 39 -5.13 3.33 6.84
N SER A 40 -4.84 3.67 8.10
CA SER A 40 -4.51 2.70 9.15
C SER A 40 -5.10 3.15 10.47
N ARG A 41 -5.39 2.21 11.38
CA ARG A 41 -5.74 2.51 12.76
C ARG A 41 -4.53 2.22 13.63
N TYR A 42 -4.08 3.24 14.35
CA TYR A 42 -2.98 3.13 15.29
C TYR A 42 -3.55 3.04 16.70
N ALA A 43 -3.05 2.10 17.50
CA ALA A 43 -3.32 2.14 18.92
C ALA A 43 -2.67 3.40 19.51
N PRO A 44 -3.35 4.11 20.44
CA PRO A 44 -2.68 5.16 21.20
C PRO A 44 -1.47 4.54 21.92
N SER A 45 -0.36 5.29 22.00
CA SER A 45 0.75 4.87 22.85
C SER A 45 0.22 4.63 24.27
N PRO A 46 0.65 3.56 24.97
CA PRO A 46 0.51 3.55 26.42
C PRO A 46 1.11 4.86 26.95
N ALA A 47 0.40 5.54 27.85
CA ALA A 47 0.98 6.65 28.58
C ALA A 47 2.24 6.13 29.29
N ALA A 48 3.35 6.85 29.15
CA ALA A 48 4.63 6.53 29.77
C ALA A 48 4.53 6.46 31.31
#